data_AF-A0AAA9ZXC3-F1
#
_entry.id   AF-A0AAA9ZXC3-F1
#
_cell.length_a   1.000
_cell.length_b   1.000
_cell.length_c   1.000
_cell.angle_alpha   90.00
_cell.angle_beta   90.00
_cell.angle_gamma   90.00
#
_symmetry.space_group_name_H-M   'P 1'
#
loop_
_entity.id
_entity.type
_entity.pdbx_description
1 polymer ?
#
loop_
_entity_poly.entity_id
_entity_poly.type
_entity_poly.pdbx_seq_one_letter_code
_entity_poly.pdbx_strand_id
1 'polypeptide(L)'
;MELLYRSDETRKFCEKLNACRNGFLPRAQLCRDKDGSLLTDGRAVMERWKQHFDEHLNGVVDVGTGGNDSGGNNYANAAGDGNEPTPTRREVEDAIYQLKINKASGKDDIAAKLIKMGPEKLATCLHRLIVRIWETEQLPGE
;
A
#
# COMPACT_ATOMS: atom_id res chain seq x y z
N MET A 1 33.01 13.06 -9.34
CA MET A 1 31.63 12.90 -8.82
C MET A 1 31.12 11.46 -8.89
N GLU A 2 31.91 10.48 -9.37
CA GLU A 2 31.46 9.08 -9.53
C GLU A 2 31.81 8.14 -8.37
N LEU A 3 32.55 8.59 -7.34
CA LEU A 3 33.10 7.69 -6.32
C LEU A 3 32.27 7.55 -5.04
N LEU A 4 31.09 8.19 -4.93
CA LEU A 4 30.24 8.11 -3.74
C LEU A 4 28.96 7.28 -3.94
N TYR A 5 28.74 6.72 -5.12
CA TYR A 5 27.57 5.87 -5.39
C TYR A 5 27.71 4.44 -4.79
N ARG A 6 28.83 4.18 -4.09
CA ARG A 6 29.21 2.84 -3.66
C ARG A 6 29.28 2.72 -2.13
N SER A 7 28.23 3.14 -1.41
CA SER A 7 28.04 2.72 -0.01
C SER A 7 26.60 2.95 0.49
N ASP A 8 26.27 2.23 1.57
CA ASP A 8 25.12 2.37 2.49
C ASP A 8 25.00 3.79 3.13
N GLU A 9 25.80 4.75 2.67
CA GLU A 9 25.81 6.13 3.13
C GLU A 9 25.01 7.06 2.22
N THR A 10 24.64 6.63 1.02
CA THR A 10 23.76 7.40 0.11
C THR A 10 22.40 7.68 0.76
N ARG A 11 21.84 6.71 1.48
CA ARG A 11 20.61 6.88 2.29
C ARG A 11 20.81 7.90 3.40
N LYS A 12 21.88 7.78 4.18
CA LYS A 12 22.20 8.72 5.29
C LYS A 12 22.44 10.14 4.78
N PHE A 13 23.05 10.27 3.61
CA PHE A 13 23.28 11.54 2.94
C PHE A 13 21.96 12.17 2.49
N CYS A 14 21.09 11.41 1.82
CA CYS A 14 19.75 11.86 1.43
C CYS A 14 18.87 12.19 2.64
N GLU A 15 18.94 11.42 3.73
CA GLU A 15 18.25 11.71 5.00
C GLU A 15 18.71 13.04 5.60
N LYS A 16 20.04 13.28 5.68
CA LYS A 16 20.59 14.56 6.14
C LYS A 16 20.17 15.72 5.23
N LEU A 17 20.20 15.53 3.91
CA LEU A 17 19.75 16.55 2.95
C LEU A 17 18.26 16.88 3.13
N ASN A 18 17.42 15.87 3.30
CA ASN A 18 16.00 16.05 3.52
C ASN A 18 15.70 16.70 4.89
N ALA A 19 16.46 16.34 5.94
CA ALA A 19 16.34 16.97 7.25
C ALA A 19 16.70 18.47 7.21
N CYS A 20 17.77 18.82 6.49
CA CYS A 20 18.14 20.22 6.27
C CYS A 20 17.11 20.97 5.41
N ARG A 21 16.56 20.33 4.37
CA ARG A 21 15.61 20.96 3.44
C ARG A 21 14.24 21.20 4.06
N ASN A 22 13.76 20.27 4.88
CA ASN A 22 12.39 20.29 5.40
C ASN A 22 12.29 20.88 6.83
N GLY A 23 13.42 21.21 7.46
CA GLY A 23 13.46 21.68 8.85
C GLY A 23 13.01 20.60 9.86
N PHE A 24 13.13 20.91 11.14
CA PHE A 24 12.50 20.10 12.18
C PHE A 24 11.00 20.40 12.20
N LEU A 25 10.22 19.60 11.48
CA LEU A 25 8.78 19.50 11.69
C LEU A 25 8.59 18.57 12.90
N PRO A 26 8.09 19.06 14.05
CA PRO A 26 7.67 18.16 15.11
C PRO A 26 6.66 17.23 14.47
N ARG A 27 6.99 15.94 14.41
CA ARG A 27 6.06 14.91 13.93
C ARG A 27 5.04 14.74 15.05
N ALA A 28 4.20 15.74 15.23
CA ALA A 28 3.16 15.75 16.21
C ALA A 28 2.20 14.65 15.76
N GLN A 29 2.28 13.51 16.44
CA GLN A 29 1.36 12.40 16.28
C GLN A 29 0.05 12.84 16.94
N LEU A 30 -0.62 13.78 16.30
CA LEU A 30 -1.91 14.31 16.73
C LEU A 30 -2.95 13.52 15.94
N CYS A 31 -3.76 12.74 16.65
CA CYS A 31 -4.93 12.08 16.06
C CYS A 31 -6.18 12.69 16.69
N ARG A 32 -7.28 12.76 15.94
CA ARG A 32 -8.57 13.10 16.55
C ARG A 32 -9.24 11.84 17.05
N ASP A 33 -9.75 11.90 18.27
CA ASP A 33 -10.65 10.89 18.79
C ASP A 33 -12.01 10.95 18.05
N LYS A 34 -12.87 9.95 18.27
CA LYS A 34 -14.23 9.88 17.70
C LYS A 34 -15.07 11.12 17.97
N ASP A 35 -14.92 11.69 19.17
CA ASP A 35 -15.64 12.90 19.59
C ASP A 35 -14.97 14.21 19.12
N GLY A 36 -13.93 14.12 18.27
CA GLY A 36 -13.24 15.27 17.68
C GLY A 36 -12.15 15.90 18.55
N SER A 37 -11.89 15.36 19.74
CA SER A 37 -10.81 15.82 20.64
C SER A 37 -9.42 15.43 20.12
N LEU A 38 -8.41 16.26 20.37
CA LEU A 38 -7.03 16.04 19.91
C LEU A 38 -6.26 15.12 20.90
N LEU A 39 -5.93 13.93 20.44
CA LEU A 39 -5.04 12.98 21.11
C LEU A 39 -3.59 13.36 20.81
N THR A 40 -2.86 13.72 21.86
CA THR A 40 -1.42 14.05 21.84
C THR A 40 -0.56 12.91 22.37
N ASP A 41 -1.15 11.97 23.11
CA ASP A 41 -0.46 10.80 23.65
C ASP A 41 -0.33 9.70 22.60
N GLY A 42 0.90 9.20 22.39
CA GLY A 42 1.19 8.20 21.38
C GLY A 42 0.46 6.87 21.59
N ARG A 43 0.19 6.47 22.83
CA ARG A 43 -0.57 5.22 23.10
C ARG A 43 -2.04 5.40 22.74
N ALA A 44 -2.64 6.53 23.13
CA ALA A 44 -4.02 6.85 22.77
C ALA A 44 -4.22 6.91 21.25
N VAL A 45 -3.26 7.47 20.51
CA VAL A 45 -3.28 7.47 19.04
C VAL A 45 -3.25 6.05 18.48
N MET A 46 -2.37 5.18 18.99
CA MET A 46 -2.29 3.78 18.54
C MET A 46 -3.57 3.00 18.83
N GLU A 47 -4.17 3.18 20.02
CA GLU A 47 -5.43 2.52 20.35
C GLU A 47 -6.57 3.04 19.48
N ARG A 48 -6.60 4.35 19.19
CA ARG A 48 -7.57 4.94 18.25
C ARG A 48 -7.43 4.35 16.85
N TRP A 49 -6.20 4.15 16.37
CA TRP A 49 -5.94 3.48 15.09
C TRP A 49 -6.41 2.03 15.10
N LYS A 50 -6.09 1.28 16.17
CA LYS A 50 -6.55 -0.10 16.34
C LYS A 50 -8.07 -0.18 16.32
N GLN A 51 -8.76 0.66 17.11
CA GLN A 51 -10.21 0.73 17.14
C GLN A 51 -10.79 1.10 15.77
N HIS A 52 -10.22 2.10 15.10
CA HIS A 52 -10.70 2.54 13.79
C HIS A 52 -10.62 1.41 12.75
N PHE A 53 -9.49 0.73 12.66
CA PHE A 53 -9.31 -0.37 11.72
C PHE A 53 -10.10 -1.61 12.10
N ASP A 54 -10.24 -1.93 13.39
CA ASP A 54 -11.07 -3.05 13.84
C ASP A 54 -12.52 -2.85 13.44
N GLU A 55 -13.07 -1.65 13.63
CA GLU A 55 -14.44 -1.32 13.23
C GLU A 55 -14.66 -1.34 11.72
N HIS A 56 -13.69 -0.88 10.93
CA HIS A 56 -13.84 -0.75 9.48
C HIS A 56 -13.47 -2.02 8.71
N LEU A 57 -12.54 -2.82 9.22
CA LEU A 57 -12.00 -4.00 8.54
C LEU A 57 -12.49 -5.32 9.15
N ASN A 58 -12.76 -5.35 10.45
CA ASN A 58 -13.21 -6.55 11.17
C ASN A 58 -14.68 -6.46 11.62
N GLY A 59 -15.36 -5.35 11.36
CA GLY A 59 -16.76 -5.14 11.73
C GLY A 59 -17.67 -6.20 11.13
N VAL A 60 -18.24 -7.04 11.98
CA VAL A 60 -19.34 -7.94 11.67
C VAL A 60 -20.48 -7.12 11.05
N VAL A 61 -20.88 -7.49 9.84
CA VAL A 61 -22.16 -7.06 9.25
C VAL A 61 -23.29 -7.57 10.14
N ASP A 62 -23.73 -6.73 11.08
CA ASP A 62 -25.00 -6.95 11.75
C ASP A 62 -26.10 -6.71 10.71
N VAL A 63 -26.74 -7.79 10.27
CA VAL A 63 -27.97 -7.72 9.47
C VAL A 63 -29.05 -7.17 10.38
N GLY A 64 -29.18 -5.84 10.39
CA GLY A 64 -30.07 -5.19 11.35
C GLY A 64 -30.31 -3.71 11.09
N THR A 65 -31.14 -3.43 10.09
CA THR A 65 -31.99 -2.22 10.00
C THR A 65 -31.34 -0.96 9.45
N GLY A 66 -31.94 -0.47 8.35
CA GLY A 66 -31.49 0.67 7.59
C GLY A 66 -31.61 2.02 8.31
N GLY A 67 -30.77 2.94 7.86
CA GLY A 67 -30.74 4.33 8.28
C GLY A 67 -29.86 5.11 7.32
N ASN A 68 -30.51 5.74 6.35
CA ASN A 68 -29.95 6.56 5.29
C ASN A 68 -29.16 7.76 5.85
N ASP A 69 -27.90 7.95 5.46
CA ASP A 69 -27.43 9.32 5.25
C ASP A 69 -26.30 9.43 4.20
N SER A 70 -26.43 10.48 3.40
CA SER A 70 -25.76 10.69 2.12
C SER A 70 -24.49 11.52 2.26
N GLY A 71 -23.39 11.06 1.66
CA GLY A 71 -22.16 11.85 1.52
C GLY A 71 -21.15 11.13 0.64
N GLY A 72 -21.33 11.24 -0.67
CA GLY A 72 -20.62 10.46 -1.68
C GLY A 72 -19.11 10.49 -1.57
N ASN A 73 -18.54 9.32 -1.31
CA ASN A 73 -17.23 8.92 -1.81
C ASN A 73 -17.41 7.60 -2.56
N ASN A 74 -17.59 7.70 -3.88
CA ASN A 74 -17.80 6.58 -4.81
C ASN A 74 -16.54 5.72 -5.03
N TYR A 75 -15.90 5.30 -3.93
CA TYR A 75 -14.85 4.28 -3.92
C TYR A 75 -15.05 3.26 -2.79
N ALA A 76 -16.11 3.39 -1.98
CA ALA A 76 -16.35 2.56 -0.79
C ALA A 76 -17.50 1.55 -0.95
N ASN A 77 -17.97 1.27 -2.18
CA ASN A 77 -18.99 0.24 -2.44
C ASN A 77 -18.37 -0.99 -3.10
N ALA A 78 -17.39 -1.60 -2.43
CA ALA A 78 -16.97 -2.99 -2.67
C ALA A 78 -16.88 -3.80 -1.37
N ALA A 79 -17.39 -3.28 -0.25
CA ALA A 79 -17.61 -4.08 0.95
C ALA A 79 -18.97 -4.78 0.82
N GLY A 80 -19.00 -5.97 0.21
CA GLY A 80 -20.26 -6.63 -0.05
C GLY A 80 -20.21 -8.06 -0.60
N ASP A 81 -19.10 -8.77 -0.45
CA ASP A 81 -19.06 -10.24 -0.33
C ASP A 81 -17.62 -10.59 0.07
N GLY A 82 -17.40 -11.63 0.88
CA GLY A 82 -16.05 -12.14 1.20
C GLY A 82 -15.38 -12.82 0.01
N ASN A 83 -15.64 -12.32 -1.20
CA ASN A 83 -15.35 -12.93 -2.48
C ASN A 83 -14.98 -11.82 -3.47
N GLU A 84 -14.00 -11.00 -3.12
CA GLU A 84 -13.35 -10.17 -4.12
C GLU A 84 -12.77 -11.10 -5.19
N PRO A 85 -13.16 -10.94 -6.47
CA PRO A 85 -12.81 -11.89 -7.50
C PRO A 85 -11.31 -11.99 -7.65
N THR A 86 -10.84 -13.20 -7.97
CA THR A 86 -9.43 -13.45 -8.24
C THR A 86 -8.94 -12.48 -9.33
N PRO A 87 -7.76 -11.86 -9.17
CA PRO A 87 -7.24 -10.92 -10.15
C PRO A 87 -7.27 -11.49 -11.55
N THR A 88 -7.82 -10.74 -12.49
CA THR A 88 -7.92 -11.11 -13.89
C THR A 88 -6.60 -10.89 -14.61
N ARG A 89 -6.39 -11.62 -15.72
CA ARG A 89 -5.18 -11.44 -16.53
C ARG A 89 -5.06 -10.03 -17.08
N ARG A 90 -6.19 -9.41 -17.44
CA ARG A 90 -6.25 -8.04 -17.97
C ARG A 90 -5.77 -7.01 -16.94
N GLU A 91 -6.16 -7.15 -15.68
CA GLU A 91 -5.67 -6.26 -14.61
C GLU A 91 -4.16 -6.36 -14.44
N VAL A 92 -3.60 -7.57 -14.56
CA VAL A 92 -2.14 -7.77 -14.51
C VAL A 92 -1.46 -7.12 -15.72
N GLU A 93 -2.02 -7.28 -16.92
CA GLU A 93 -1.53 -6.62 -18.13
C GLU A 93 -1.58 -5.09 -17.98
N ASP A 94 -2.70 -4.53 -17.54
CA ASP A 94 -2.87 -3.09 -17.31
C ASP A 94 -1.89 -2.56 -16.25
N ALA A 95 -1.66 -3.31 -15.17
CA ALA A 95 -0.67 -2.98 -14.15
C ALA A 95 0.76 -2.96 -14.74
N ILE A 96 1.11 -3.92 -15.59
CA ILE A 96 2.41 -3.95 -16.30
C ILE A 96 2.55 -2.71 -17.20
N TYR A 97 1.48 -2.30 -17.89
CA TYR A 97 1.49 -1.09 -18.70
C TYR A 97 1.65 0.19 -17.88
N GLN A 98 1.11 0.24 -16.66
CA GLN A 98 1.24 1.39 -15.77
C GLN A 98 2.62 1.51 -15.10
N LEU A 99 3.49 0.50 -15.23
CA LEU A 99 4.85 0.56 -14.68
C LEU A 99 5.65 1.74 -15.26
N LYS A 100 6.21 2.54 -14.33
CA LYS A 100 7.12 3.64 -14.64
C LYS A 100 8.49 3.08 -15.03
N ILE A 101 8.93 3.42 -16.24
CA ILE A 101 10.25 3.08 -16.76
C ILE A 101 11.29 4.02 -16.12
N ASN A 102 12.57 3.61 -16.07
CA ASN A 102 13.71 4.35 -15.48
C ASN A 102 13.73 4.43 -13.95
N LYS A 103 12.95 3.59 -13.25
CA LYS A 103 13.18 3.34 -11.83
C LYS A 103 14.34 2.36 -11.64
N ALA A 104 15.11 2.55 -10.58
CA ALA A 104 16.11 1.58 -10.16
C ALA A 104 15.45 0.23 -9.84
N SER A 105 16.15 -0.86 -10.15
CA SER A 105 15.72 -2.22 -9.79
C SER A 105 15.61 -2.39 -8.27
N GLY A 106 14.79 -3.33 -7.83
CA GLY A 106 14.70 -3.72 -6.42
C GLY A 106 15.87 -4.60 -5.98
N LYS A 107 15.71 -5.27 -4.82
CA LYS A 107 16.65 -6.28 -4.29
C LYS A 107 16.87 -7.45 -5.25
N ASP A 108 15.90 -7.70 -6.12
CA ASP A 108 15.91 -8.75 -7.14
C ASP A 108 16.70 -8.37 -8.40
N ASP A 109 17.21 -7.14 -8.50
CA ASP A 109 17.87 -6.56 -9.67
C ASP A 109 17.02 -6.56 -10.96
N ILE A 110 15.70 -6.80 -10.86
CA ILE A 110 14.78 -6.80 -12.00
C ILE A 110 14.25 -5.39 -12.24
N ALA A 111 14.65 -4.76 -13.35
CA ALA A 111 14.15 -3.45 -13.72
C ALA A 111 12.71 -3.52 -14.24
N ALA A 112 11.88 -2.53 -13.90
CA ALA A 112 10.50 -2.42 -14.42
C ALA A 112 10.42 -2.41 -15.97
N LYS A 113 11.48 -1.92 -16.64
CA LYS A 113 11.61 -1.97 -18.10
C LYS A 113 11.60 -3.40 -18.64
N LEU A 114 12.25 -4.34 -17.95
CA LEU A 114 12.32 -5.74 -18.35
C LEU A 114 10.95 -6.41 -18.27
N ILE A 115 10.19 -6.10 -17.22
CA ILE A 115 8.83 -6.61 -17.04
C ILE A 115 7.91 -6.07 -18.15
N LYS A 116 8.00 -4.77 -18.43
CA LYS A 116 7.17 -4.10 -19.44
C LYS A 116 7.50 -4.48 -20.89
N MET A 117 8.75 -4.83 -21.18
CA MET A 117 9.20 -5.31 -22.49
C MET A 117 9.20 -6.85 -22.58
N GLY A 118 8.81 -7.53 -21.51
CA GLY A 118 8.82 -8.98 -21.43
C GLY A 118 7.85 -9.62 -22.43
N PRO A 119 8.05 -10.91 -22.76
CA PRO A 119 7.12 -11.64 -23.61
C PRO A 119 5.76 -11.78 -22.91
N GLU A 120 4.67 -11.95 -23.67
CA GLU A 120 3.31 -12.17 -23.12
C GLU A 120 3.24 -13.35 -22.12
N LYS A 121 4.11 -14.35 -22.31
CA LYS A 121 4.27 -15.46 -21.36
C LYS A 121 4.64 -14.99 -19.95
N LEU A 122 5.37 -13.89 -19.81
CA LEU A 122 5.71 -13.30 -18.51
C LEU A 122 4.45 -12.79 -17.80
N ALA A 123 3.56 -12.07 -18.50
CA ALA A 123 2.29 -11.62 -17.95
C ALA A 123 1.43 -12.80 -17.50
N THR A 124 1.44 -13.90 -18.26
CA THR A 124 0.75 -15.15 -17.89
C THR A 124 1.36 -15.78 -16.62
N CYS A 125 2.70 -15.81 -16.51
CA CYS A 125 3.36 -16.33 -15.32
C CYS A 125 3.09 -15.47 -14.07
N LEU A 126 3.11 -14.14 -14.22
CA LEU A 126 2.78 -13.19 -13.15
C LEU A 126 1.33 -13.35 -12.70
N HIS A 127 0.39 -13.45 -13.64
CA HIS A 127 -1.01 -13.69 -13.34
C HIS A 127 -1.21 -14.96 -12.52
N ARG A 128 -0.61 -16.08 -12.95
CA ARG A 128 -0.68 -17.35 -12.20
C ARG A 128 -0.08 -17.24 -10.80
N LEU A 129 1.03 -16.51 -10.63
CA LEU A 129 1.64 -16.30 -9.32
C LEU A 129 0.74 -15.48 -8.40
N ILE A 130 0.19 -14.38 -8.92
CA ILE A 130 -0.72 -13.48 -8.19
C ILE A 130 -1.98 -14.23 -7.75
N VAL A 131 -2.58 -15.01 -8.65
CA VAL A 131 -3.74 -15.88 -8.35
C VAL A 131 -3.40 -16.85 -7.23
N ARG A 132 -2.24 -17.51 -7.29
CA ARG A 132 -1.83 -18.46 -6.25
C ARG A 132 -1.66 -17.76 -4.89
N ILE A 133 -1.06 -16.58 -4.86
CA ILE A 133 -0.89 -15.81 -3.62
C ILE A 133 -2.26 -15.36 -3.10
N TRP A 134 -3.16 -14.96 -3.99
CA TRP A 134 -4.54 -14.59 -3.65
C TRP A 134 -5.32 -15.73 -3.00
N GLU A 135 -5.23 -16.94 -3.55
CA GLU A 135 -5.96 -18.12 -3.05
C GLU A 135 -5.36 -18.69 -1.76
N THR A 136 -4.02 -18.66 -1.63
CA THR A 136 -3.33 -19.29 -0.49
C THR A 136 -3.03 -18.34 0.65
N GLU A 137 -3.16 -17.03 0.41
CA GLU A 137 -2.74 -15.94 1.29
C GLU A 137 -1.30 -16.08 1.79
N GLN A 138 -0.45 -16.79 1.03
CA GLN A 138 0.93 -17.10 1.40
C GLN A 138 1.89 -16.58 0.34
N LEU A 139 2.92 -15.87 0.80
CA LEU A 139 4.02 -15.45 -0.05
C LEU A 139 4.93 -16.66 -0.37
N PRO A 140 5.44 -16.78 -1.61
CA PRO A 140 6.47 -17.75 -1.91
C PRO A 140 7.70 -17.48 -1.04
N GLY A 141 8.38 -18.55 -0.58
CA GLY A 141 9.64 -18.42 0.15
C GLY A 141 10.72 -17.74 -0.70
N GLU A 142 11.69 -17.11 -0.02
CA GLU A 142 12.92 -16.59 -0.63
C GLU A 142 13.83 -17.71 -1.16
#